data_AF-A0A812IPY9-F1
#
_entry.id   AF-A0A812IPY9-F1
#
_cell.length_a   1.000
_cell.length_b   1.000
_cell.length_c   1.000
_cell.angle_alpha   90.00
_cell.angle_beta   90.00
_cell.angle_gamma   90.00
#
_symmetry.space_group_name_H-M   'P 1'
#
loop_
_entity.id
_entity.type
_entity.pdbx_description
1 polymer ?
#
loop_
_entity_poly.entity_id
_entity_poly.type
_entity_poly.pdbx_seq_one_letter_code
_entity_poly.pdbx_strand_id
1 'polypeptide(L)'
;ELSAFVKLLFWTDSGNILGLVPPSHPKGSGKLRLVSFITDDYPNSWQDEMEVEDDAWYHVTVTFRPGNSAVELKLQGVQFSSGVIPVNMLAMSSGPQLGVYSFEYSGSWPSALDVRVEEIHGFTRIP
;
A
#
# COMPACT_ATOMS: atom_id res chain seq x y z
N GLU A 1 -5.88 20.19 7.47
CA GLU A 1 -6.13 18.79 7.89
C GLU A 1 -4.84 18.01 7.69
N LEU A 2 -4.44 17.20 8.66
CA LEU A 2 -3.27 16.33 8.56
C LEU A 2 -3.78 14.93 8.28
N SER A 3 -4.34 14.75 7.09
CA SER A 3 -4.78 13.42 6.65
C SER A 3 -3.54 12.55 6.55
N ALA A 4 -3.54 11.38 7.19
CA ALA A 4 -2.50 10.38 6.96
C ALA A 4 -2.77 9.62 5.66
N PHE A 5 -1.70 9.02 5.13
CA PHE A 5 -1.82 7.95 4.15
C PHE A 5 -2.71 6.80 4.65
N VAL A 6 -3.27 6.08 3.69
CA VAL A 6 -4.08 4.88 3.91
C VAL A 6 -3.24 3.67 3.55
N LYS A 7 -2.98 2.77 4.50
CA LYS A 7 -2.38 1.45 4.24
C LYS A 7 -3.42 0.56 3.58
N LEU A 8 -3.05 -0.08 2.47
CA LEU A 8 -3.87 -1.03 1.73
C LEU A 8 -3.37 -2.47 1.91
N LEU A 9 -2.07 -2.68 1.72
CA LEU A 9 -1.42 -3.98 1.85
C LEU A 9 -0.20 -3.85 2.75
N PHE A 10 -0.17 -4.65 3.80
CA PHE A 10 0.90 -4.65 4.79
C PHE A 10 1.03 -6.03 5.44
N TRP A 11 2.15 -6.34 6.07
CA TRP A 11 2.33 -7.60 6.80
C TRP A 11 2.32 -7.39 8.32
N THR A 12 3.00 -6.33 8.76
CA THR A 12 3.09 -5.83 10.14
C THR A 12 3.16 -4.31 10.08
N ASP A 13 3.24 -3.64 11.22
CA ASP A 13 3.45 -2.17 11.26
C ASP A 13 4.74 -1.74 10.54
N SER A 14 5.77 -2.59 10.55
CA SER A 14 7.03 -2.37 9.83
C SER A 14 7.03 -2.85 8.37
N GLY A 15 5.96 -3.49 7.90
CA GLY A 15 5.88 -4.14 6.60
C GLY A 15 4.81 -3.51 5.71
N ASN A 16 4.75 -2.17 5.63
CA ASN A 16 3.77 -1.45 4.81
C ASN A 16 4.19 -1.50 3.34
N ILE A 17 3.42 -2.18 2.49
CA ILE A 17 3.79 -2.48 1.10
C ILE A 17 3.13 -1.50 0.14
N LEU A 18 1.82 -1.29 0.29
CA LEU A 18 1.02 -0.48 -0.62
C LEU A 18 0.07 0.42 0.18
N GLY A 19 -0.11 1.66 -0.30
CA GLY A 19 -1.07 2.58 0.28
C GLY A 19 -1.56 3.65 -0.69
N LEU A 20 -2.46 4.50 -0.20
CA LEU A 20 -2.99 5.65 -0.91
C LEU A 20 -2.66 6.95 -0.16
N VAL A 21 -2.34 7.98 -0.92
CA VAL A 21 -2.21 9.36 -0.43
C VAL A 21 -3.34 10.17 -1.06
N PRO A 22 -4.27 10.71 -0.25
CA PRO A 22 -5.38 11.48 -0.77
C PRO A 22 -4.93 12.86 -1.30
N PRO A 23 -5.71 13.49 -2.20
CA PRO A 23 -5.42 14.84 -2.70
C PRO A 23 -5.23 15.90 -1.61
N SER A 24 -5.93 15.76 -0.49
CA SER A 24 -5.88 16.65 0.67
C SER A 24 -4.62 16.50 1.52
N HIS A 25 -3.84 15.42 1.33
CA HIS A 25 -2.59 15.21 2.05
C HIS A 25 -1.56 16.29 1.66
N PRO A 26 -0.74 16.82 2.59
CA PRO A 26 0.25 17.87 2.28
C PRO A 26 1.22 17.50 1.15
N LYS A 27 1.60 16.22 1.06
CA LYS A 27 2.42 15.64 -0.02
C LYS A 27 1.62 15.05 -1.20
N GLY A 28 0.29 15.10 -1.16
CA GLY A 28 -0.57 14.64 -2.26
C GLY A 28 -0.54 15.60 -3.46
N SER A 29 -0.23 16.88 -3.23
CA SER A 29 -0.19 17.94 -4.27
C SER A 29 -1.50 18.02 -5.07
N GLY A 30 -2.65 17.81 -4.43
CA GLY A 30 -3.96 17.83 -5.07
C GLY A 30 -4.27 16.61 -5.93
N LYS A 31 -3.47 15.54 -5.84
CA LYS A 31 -3.63 14.30 -6.61
C LYS A 31 -3.84 13.10 -5.69
N LEU A 32 -4.63 12.14 -6.14
CA LEU A 32 -4.71 10.83 -5.53
C LEU A 32 -3.51 10.00 -6.02
N ARG A 33 -2.77 9.41 -5.09
CA ARG A 33 -1.54 8.69 -5.42
C ARG A 33 -1.53 7.32 -4.77
N LEU A 34 -1.20 6.30 -5.55
CA LEU A 34 -0.79 5.00 -5.07
C LEU A 34 0.70 5.08 -4.68
N VAL A 35 1.04 4.62 -3.48
CA VAL A 35 2.41 4.67 -2.95
C VAL A 35 2.88 3.30 -2.49
N SER A 36 4.19 3.08 -2.53
CA SER A 36 4.84 1.81 -2.17
C SER A 36 5.82 1.96 -1.01
N PHE A 37 5.99 0.87 -0.24
CA PHE A 37 7.01 0.74 0.82
C PHE A 37 7.03 1.95 1.78
N ILE A 38 5.92 2.17 2.47
CA ILE A 38 5.78 3.32 3.38
C ILE A 38 6.62 3.08 4.65
N THR A 39 7.55 4.00 4.92
CA THR A 39 8.57 3.83 5.98
C THR A 39 8.30 4.58 7.27
N ASP A 40 7.50 5.67 7.26
CA ASP A 40 7.20 6.47 8.46
C ASP A 40 5.70 6.86 8.54
N ASP A 41 5.19 7.02 9.76
CA ASP A 41 3.78 7.40 10.02
C ASP A 41 3.50 8.91 9.89
N TYR A 42 4.50 9.79 10.07
CA TYR A 42 4.45 11.24 9.74
C TYR A 42 5.88 11.82 9.73
N PRO A 43 6.32 12.64 8.74
CA PRO A 43 5.58 13.29 7.65
C PRO A 43 5.33 12.39 6.42
N ASN A 44 5.25 11.08 6.61
CA ASN A 44 5.10 10.02 5.60
C ASN A 44 6.19 10.00 4.54
N SER A 45 6.88 8.89 4.45
CA SER A 45 7.91 8.60 3.46
C SER A 45 7.52 7.31 2.76
N TRP A 46 7.75 7.25 1.45
CA TRP A 46 7.47 6.09 0.61
C TRP A 46 8.55 6.01 -0.46
N GLN A 47 8.69 4.84 -1.07
CA GLN A 47 9.72 4.60 -2.08
C GLN A 47 9.31 5.17 -3.44
N ASP A 48 8.22 4.65 -4.01
CA ASP A 48 7.70 5.04 -5.32
C ASP A 48 6.23 5.44 -5.22
N GLU A 49 5.80 6.30 -6.15
CA GLU A 49 4.43 6.78 -6.26
C GLU A 49 3.94 6.77 -7.71
N MET A 50 2.64 6.59 -7.89
CA MET A 50 1.97 6.78 -9.16
C MET A 50 0.64 7.49 -8.93
N GLU A 51 0.32 8.44 -9.81
CA GLU A 51 -1.00 9.07 -9.83
C GLU A 51 -2.06 8.04 -10.26
N VAL A 52 -3.18 8.03 -9.54
CA VAL A 52 -4.34 7.21 -9.85
C VAL A 52 -5.58 8.09 -9.85
N GLU A 53 -6.58 7.71 -10.63
CA GLU A 53 -7.82 8.44 -10.78
C GLU A 53 -8.87 7.91 -9.80
N ASP A 54 -9.74 8.81 -9.36
CA ASP A 54 -10.94 8.44 -8.61
C ASP A 54 -11.93 7.69 -9.51
N ASP A 55 -12.72 6.79 -8.93
CA ASP A 55 -13.69 5.91 -9.64
C ASP A 55 -13.09 5.07 -10.78
N ALA A 56 -11.79 4.76 -10.71
CA ALA A 56 -11.08 3.92 -11.68
C ALA A 56 -10.60 2.60 -11.05
N TRP A 57 -10.72 1.50 -11.82
CA TRP A 57 -10.23 0.18 -11.42
C TRP A 57 -8.78 -0.03 -11.80
N TYR A 58 -7.99 -0.49 -10.83
CA TYR A 58 -6.56 -0.77 -10.99
C TYR A 58 -6.24 -2.22 -10.62
N HIS A 59 -5.60 -2.95 -11.54
CA HIS A 59 -5.07 -4.27 -11.23
C HIS A 59 -3.65 -4.13 -10.64
N VAL A 60 -3.51 -4.46 -9.37
CA VAL A 60 -2.22 -4.58 -8.69
C VAL A 60 -1.81 -6.05 -8.59
N THR A 61 -0.65 -6.40 -9.14
CA THR A 61 -0.02 -7.71 -8.91
C THR A 61 1.07 -7.56 -7.85
N VAL A 62 1.03 -8.40 -6.83
CA VAL A 62 2.04 -8.45 -5.77
C VAL A 62 2.73 -9.79 -5.76
N THR A 63 4.05 -9.79 -5.90
CA THR A 63 4.87 -11.01 -5.86
C THR A 63 5.73 -11.00 -4.61
N PHE A 64 5.51 -11.97 -3.73
CA PHE A 64 6.32 -12.19 -2.54
C PHE A 64 7.45 -13.19 -2.84
N ARG A 65 8.66 -12.91 -2.35
CA ARG A 65 9.82 -13.81 -2.38
C ARG A 65 10.25 -14.13 -0.95
N PRO A 66 9.65 -15.14 -0.29
CA PRO A 66 9.87 -15.40 1.13
C PRO A 66 11.33 -15.67 1.52
N GLY A 67 12.15 -16.21 0.62
CA GLY A 67 13.55 -16.54 0.90
C GLY A 67 14.47 -15.34 1.16
N ASN A 68 14.08 -14.14 0.71
CA ASN A 68 14.86 -12.91 0.91
C ASN A 68 13.99 -11.71 1.29
N SER A 69 12.74 -11.95 1.69
CA SER A 69 11.77 -10.93 2.07
C SER A 69 11.47 -9.88 0.99
N ALA A 70 11.80 -10.15 -0.28
CA ALA A 70 11.53 -9.21 -1.36
C ALA A 70 10.05 -9.23 -1.75
N VAL A 71 9.57 -8.06 -2.17
CA VAL A 71 8.23 -7.83 -2.70
C VAL A 71 8.35 -7.04 -3.99
N GLU A 72 7.64 -7.48 -5.03
CA GLU A 72 7.53 -6.78 -6.31
C GLU A 72 6.08 -6.40 -6.54
N LEU A 73 5.87 -5.17 -7.02
CA LEU A 73 4.58 -4.58 -7.33
C LEU A 73 4.50 -4.27 -8.82
N LYS A 74 3.41 -4.70 -9.44
CA LYS A 74 3.02 -4.27 -10.79
C LYS A 74 1.66 -3.62 -10.75
N LEU A 75 1.50 -2.57 -11.54
CA LEU A 75 0.23 -1.88 -11.75
C LEU A 75 -0.14 -2.00 -13.23
N GLN A 76 -1.32 -2.55 -13.52
CA GLN A 76 -1.76 -2.87 -14.89
C GLN A 76 -0.71 -3.69 -15.67
N GLY A 77 -0.03 -4.61 -14.99
CA GLY A 77 1.01 -5.47 -15.56
C GLY A 77 2.38 -4.82 -15.77
N VAL A 78 2.52 -3.51 -15.54
CA VAL A 78 3.80 -2.78 -15.64
C VAL A 78 4.49 -2.75 -14.27
N GLN A 79 5.81 -2.92 -14.24
CA GLN A 79 6.59 -2.81 -13.00
C GLN A 79 6.38 -1.43 -12.37
N PHE A 80 5.87 -1.41 -11.15
CA PHE A 80 5.62 -0.19 -10.38
C PHE A 80 6.72 0.04 -9.34
N SER A 81 7.00 -0.96 -8.51
CA SER A 81 7.99 -0.84 -7.43
C SER A 81 8.50 -2.20 -6.96
N SER A 82 9.65 -2.24 -6.32
CA SER A 82 10.20 -3.43 -5.70
C SER A 82 11.04 -3.08 -4.49
N GLY A 83 11.01 -3.90 -3.44
CA GLY A 83 11.72 -3.62 -2.21
C GLY A 83 11.84 -4.87 -1.33
N VAL A 84 12.53 -4.72 -0.20
CA VAL A 84 12.62 -5.75 0.84
C VAL A 84 11.89 -5.23 2.06
N ILE A 85 10.95 -6.01 2.60
CA ILE A 85 10.27 -5.66 3.84
C ILE A 85 11.00 -6.29 5.04
N PRO A 86 11.05 -5.62 6.21
CA PRO A 86 11.75 -6.11 7.41
C PRO A 86 10.93 -7.18 8.14
N VAL A 87 10.50 -8.21 7.40
CA VAL A 87 9.64 -9.29 7.89
C VAL A 87 10.25 -10.62 7.48
N ASN A 88 10.38 -11.55 8.44
CA ASN A 88 10.74 -12.93 8.14
C ASN A 88 9.50 -13.72 7.72
N MET A 89 9.18 -13.67 6.43
CA MET A 89 7.98 -14.27 5.85
C MET A 89 7.85 -15.78 6.12
N LEU A 90 8.97 -16.49 6.28
CA LEU A 90 9.00 -17.94 6.51
C LEU A 90 8.85 -18.33 7.98
N ALA A 91 9.17 -17.43 8.91
CA ALA A 91 9.12 -17.71 10.35
C ALA A 91 7.84 -17.19 11.03
N MET A 92 7.08 -16.33 10.37
CA MET A 92 5.85 -15.76 10.93
C MET A 92 4.66 -16.70 10.80
N SER A 93 3.80 -16.68 11.82
CA SER A 93 2.50 -17.36 11.81
C SER A 93 1.37 -16.51 11.20
N SER A 94 1.60 -15.21 11.01
CA SER A 94 0.72 -14.31 10.28
C SER A 94 1.25 -14.06 8.86
N GLY A 95 0.33 -13.84 7.93
CA GLY A 95 0.63 -13.47 6.55
C GLY A 95 0.38 -11.98 6.25
N PRO A 96 0.50 -11.57 4.98
CA PRO A 96 0.10 -10.24 4.55
C PRO A 96 -1.39 -10.02 4.79
N GLN A 97 -1.74 -8.79 5.14
CA GLN A 97 -3.06 -8.28 5.42
C GLN A 97 -3.46 -7.30 4.33
N LEU A 98 -4.65 -7.51 3.77
CA LEU A 98 -5.31 -6.59 2.84
C LEU A 98 -6.47 -5.93 3.58
N GLY A 99 -6.53 -4.61 3.56
CA GLY A 99 -7.59 -3.86 4.22
C GLY A 99 -7.38 -2.36 4.10
N VAL A 100 -8.21 -1.58 4.77
CA VAL A 100 -8.07 -0.12 4.84
C VAL A 100 -7.67 0.24 6.26
N TYR A 101 -6.46 0.76 6.43
CA TYR A 101 -5.98 1.25 7.71
C TYR A 101 -5.45 2.68 7.55
N SER A 102 -5.99 3.62 8.30
CA SER A 102 -5.50 5.00 8.34
C SER A 102 -5.49 5.51 9.77
N PHE A 103 -4.59 6.45 10.04
CA PHE A 103 -4.39 7.06 11.34
C PHE A 103 -4.59 8.56 11.23
N GLU A 104 -5.70 9.10 11.75
CA GLU A 104 -5.99 10.51 11.60
C GLU A 104 -5.37 11.34 12.73
N TYR A 105 -4.51 12.31 12.39
CA TYR A 105 -3.86 13.18 13.37
C TYR A 105 -4.73 14.38 13.79
N SER A 106 -5.78 14.69 13.02
CA SER A 106 -6.64 15.87 13.26
C SER A 106 -7.97 15.57 13.97
N GLY A 107 -8.23 14.30 14.32
CA GLY A 107 -9.37 13.89 15.17
C GLY A 107 -10.71 13.65 14.46
N SER A 108 -10.80 13.86 13.14
CA SER A 108 -11.99 13.52 12.34
C SER A 108 -11.61 12.81 11.05
N TRP A 109 -12.12 11.59 10.88
CA TRP A 109 -11.94 10.79 9.67
C TRP A 109 -12.45 11.56 8.42
N PRO A 110 -11.75 11.50 7.28
CA PRO A 110 -12.25 12.11 6.04
C PRO A 110 -13.59 11.49 5.65
N SER A 111 -14.59 12.34 5.40
CA SER A 111 -15.99 11.93 5.24
C SER A 111 -16.30 11.08 3.99
N ALA A 112 -15.31 10.80 3.13
CA ALA A 112 -15.56 10.26 1.79
C ALA A 112 -14.46 9.32 1.25
N LEU A 113 -13.78 8.50 2.07
CA LEU A 113 -12.95 7.40 1.53
C LEU A 113 -13.82 6.17 1.23
N ASP A 114 -13.97 5.85 -0.06
CA ASP A 114 -14.53 4.59 -0.55
C ASP A 114 -13.41 3.76 -1.19
N VAL A 115 -13.21 2.52 -0.75
CA VAL A 115 -12.22 1.59 -1.31
C VAL A 115 -12.95 0.30 -1.64
N ARG A 116 -12.88 -0.11 -2.91
CA ARG A 116 -13.54 -1.31 -3.42
C ARG A 116 -12.52 -2.35 -3.83
N VAL A 117 -12.78 -3.59 -3.46
CA VAL A 117 -12.00 -4.76 -3.89
C VAL A 117 -12.96 -5.67 -4.64
N GLU A 118 -12.79 -5.78 -5.97
CA GLU A 118 -13.68 -6.58 -6.82
C GLU A 118 -13.27 -8.06 -6.83
N GLU A 119 -12.00 -8.34 -7.08
CA GLU A 119 -11.50 -9.71 -7.22
C GLU A 119 -10.10 -9.88 -6.61
N ILE A 120 -9.86 -11.03 -6.00
CA ILE A 120 -8.53 -11.44 -5.49
C ILE A 120 -8.18 -12.77 -6.16
N HIS A 121 -7.19 -12.76 -7.06
CA HIS A 121 -6.65 -13.99 -7.63
C HIS A 121 -5.63 -14.58 -6.66
N GLY A 122 -5.83 -15.85 -6.28
CA GLY A 122 -5.07 -16.51 -5.23
C GLY A 122 -3.56 -16.64 -5.51
N PHE A 123 -2.82 -16.97 -4.44
CA PHE A 123 -1.37 -17.16 -4.44
C PHE A 123 -0.95 -18.28 -5.41
N THR A 124 -0.46 -17.92 -6.59
CA THR A 124 0.23 -18.89 -7.44
C THR A 124 1.60 -19.14 -6.83
N ARG A 125 1.86 -20.36 -6.38
CA ARG A 125 3.19 -20.77 -5.93
C ARG A 125 4.13 -20.66 -7.13
N ILE A 126 4.98 -19.65 -7.14
CA ILE A 126 6.05 -19.56 -8.14
C ILE A 126 7.00 -20.73 -7.83
N PRO A 127 7.24 -21.65 -8.78
CA PRO A 127 8.07 -22.83 -8.58
C PRO A 127 9.52 -22.50 -8.22
#